data_AF-A0A5C7PHR6-F1
#
_entry.id   AF-A0A5C7PHR6-F1
#
_cell.length_a   1.000
_cell.length_b   1.000
_cell.length_c   1.000
_cell.angle_alpha   90.00
_cell.angle_beta   90.00
_cell.angle_gamma   90.00
#
_symmetry.space_group_name_H-M   'P 1'
#
loop_
_entity.id
_entity.type
_entity.pdbx_description
1 polymer ?
#
loop_
_entity_poly.entity_id
_entity_poly.type
_entity_poly.pdbx_seq_one_letter_code
_entity_poly.pdbx_strand_id
1 'polypeptide(L)' 'MALMDFVKKQFIDIIEWMEAGDGTLAWRFPMADREIQNGASLTVRESQMAVFVNEGKVADVFGPGMY' A
#
# COMPACT_ATOMS: atom_id res chain seq x y z
N MET A 1 -4.99 -20.53 23.93
CA MET A 1 -4.20 -20.16 22.73
C MET A 1 -5.11 -19.86 21.55
N ALA A 2 -5.99 -18.86 21.66
CA ALA A 2 -6.91 -18.48 20.57
C ALA A 2 -7.21 -16.97 20.57
N LEU A 3 -7.19 -16.34 21.76
CA LEU A 3 -7.43 -14.91 21.91
C LEU A 3 -6.28 -14.03 21.36
N MET A 4 -5.02 -14.45 21.50
CA MET A 4 -3.88 -13.69 20.96
C MET A 4 -3.80 -13.67 19.43
N ASP A 5 -4.21 -14.75 18.75
CA ASP A 5 -4.23 -14.78 17.27
C ASP A 5 -5.31 -13.88 16.67
N PHE A 6 -6.43 -13.70 17.38
CA PHE A 6 -7.50 -12.79 16.95
C PHE A 6 -7.07 -11.32 17.02
N VAL A 7 -6.31 -10.96 18.06
CA VAL A 7 -5.76 -9.60 18.23
C VAL A 7 -4.64 -9.33 17.22
N LYS A 8 -3.79 -10.31 16.89
CA LYS A 8 -2.72 -10.13 15.91
C LYS A 8 -3.21 -9.88 14.48
N LYS A 9 -4.34 -10.47 14.09
CA LYS A 9 -4.95 -10.27 12.76
C LYS A 9 -5.51 -8.87 12.52
N GLN A 10 -5.78 -8.10 13.57
CA GLN A 10 -6.29 -6.72 13.48
C GLN A 10 -5.19 -5.68 13.14
N PHE A 11 -3.91 -6.06 13.08
CA PHE A 11 -2.80 -5.13 12.81
C PHE A 11 -2.28 -5.13 11.37
N ILE A 12 -2.83 -6.00 10.51
CA ILE A 12 -2.46 -5.99 9.09
C ILE A 12 -3.49 -5.15 8.37
N ASP A 13 -3.14 -3.90 8.10
CA ASP A 13 -3.92 -3.05 7.22
C ASP A 13 -3.54 -3.38 5.78
N ILE A 14 -4.48 -3.96 5.03
CA ILE A 14 -4.27 -4.35 3.63
C ILE A 14 -4.75 -3.20 2.77
N ILE A 15 -3.79 -2.45 2.24
CA ILE A 15 -4.04 -1.40 1.28
C ILE A 15 -4.11 -2.05 -0.10
N GLU A 16 -5.33 -2.15 -0.65
CA GLU A 16 -5.55 -2.65 -2.00
C GLU A 16 -6.14 -1.57 -2.91
N TRP A 17 -5.53 -1.39 -4.07
CA TRP A 17 -6.09 -0.60 -5.15
C TRP A 17 -6.56 -1.52 -6.27
N MET A 18 -7.88 -1.64 -6.41
CA MET A 18 -8.52 -2.21 -7.59
C MET A 18 -8.83 -1.06 -8.54
N GLU A 19 -8.34 -1.19 -9.78
CA GLU A 19 -8.44 -0.16 -10.82
C GLU A 19 -9.87 0.41 -10.91
N ALA A 20 -9.99 1.71 -10.65
CA ALA A 20 -11.28 2.37 -10.55
C ALA A 20 -11.67 2.99 -11.89
N GLY A 21 -12.28 2.17 -12.76
CA GLY A 21 -12.92 2.58 -14.00
C GLY A 21 -11.99 3.18 -15.05
N ASP A 22 -12.52 3.35 -16.26
CA ASP A 22 -11.79 3.97 -17.37
C ASP A 22 -11.40 5.42 -17.03
N GLY A 23 -10.12 5.76 -17.20
CA GLY A 23 -9.62 7.15 -17.12
C GLY A 23 -8.88 7.54 -15.84
N THR A 24 -8.76 6.66 -14.85
CA THR A 24 -7.94 6.93 -13.64
C THR A 24 -6.45 6.70 -13.92
N LEU A 25 -5.68 7.77 -14.10
CA LEU A 25 -4.24 7.69 -14.38
C LEU A 25 -3.36 7.52 -13.13
N ALA A 26 -3.82 8.04 -11.98
CA ALA A 26 -3.10 7.95 -10.72
C ALA A 26 -4.08 8.07 -9.55
N TRP A 27 -3.89 7.23 -8.53
CA TRP A 27 -4.63 7.29 -7.29
C TRP A 27 -3.64 7.49 -6.14
N ARG A 28 -3.88 8.48 -5.27
CA ARG A 28 -3.16 8.63 -4.01
C ARG A 28 -3.96 8.00 -2.86
N PHE A 29 -3.44 6.94 -2.27
CA PHE A 29 -4.15 6.24 -1.21
C PHE A 29 -4.23 7.12 0.06
N PRO A 30 -5.44 7.35 0.62
CA PRO A 30 -5.61 8.17 1.81
C PRO A 30 -5.31 7.35 3.08
N MET A 31 -4.02 7.15 3.39
CA MET A 31 -3.61 6.54 4.66
C MET A 31 -3.95 7.46 5.84
N ALA A 32 -4.42 6.90 6.95
CA ALA A 32 -4.51 7.62 8.22
C ALA A 32 -3.11 8.11 8.61
N ASP A 33 -2.99 9.40 8.93
CA ASP A 33 -1.72 10.08 9.27
C ASP A 33 -0.61 10.05 8.20
N ARG A 34 -0.86 9.46 7.02
CA ARG A 34 0.12 9.33 5.91
C ARG A 34 1.39 8.56 6.27
N GLU A 35 1.32 7.68 7.26
CA GLU A 35 2.46 6.89 7.72
C GLU A 35 2.46 5.48 7.12
N ILE A 36 3.63 5.02 6.69
CA ILE A 36 3.86 3.62 6.32
C ILE A 36 4.45 2.89 7.53
N GLN A 37 3.79 1.83 7.96
CA GLN A 37 4.22 1.07 9.14
C GLN A 37 5.52 0.29 8.87
N ASN A 38 6.38 0.20 9.89
CA ASN A 38 7.59 -0.62 9.82
C ASN A 38 7.22 -2.11 9.67
N GLY A 39 7.78 -2.76 8.65
CA GLY A 39 7.46 -4.16 8.33
C GLY A 39 6.24 -4.34 7.41
N ALA A 40 5.71 -3.26 6.82
CA ALA A 40 4.79 -3.35 5.70
C ALA A 40 5.47 -4.03 4.50
N SER A 41 4.68 -4.75 3.68
CA SER A 41 5.12 -5.29 2.40
C SER A 41 4.28 -4.67 1.29
N LEU A 42 4.94 -4.36 0.17
CA LEU A 42 4.34 -3.79 -1.02
C LEU A 42 4.27 -4.86 -2.10
N THR A 43 3.08 -5.14 -2.61
CA THR A 43 2.90 -5.99 -3.80
C THR A 43 2.34 -5.15 -4.94
N VAL A 44 3.05 -5.11 -6.05
CA VAL A 44 2.66 -4.37 -7.26
C VAL A 44 2.28 -5.37 -8.34
N ARG A 45 1.08 -5.22 -8.89
CA ARG A 45 0.57 -6.07 -9.99
C ARG A 45 1.24 -5.70 -11.32
N GLU A 46 1.27 -6.62 -12.27
CA GLU A 46 1.92 -6.41 -13.59
C GLU A 46 1.42 -5.20 -14.38
N SER A 47 0.15 -4.81 -14.19
CA SER A 47 -0.46 -3.66 -14.85
C SER A 47 -0.31 -2.33 -14.08
N GLN A 48 0.41 -2.32 -12.96
CA GLN A 48 0.45 -1.20 -12.03
C GLN A 48 1.88 -0.72 -11.75
N MET A 49 1.98 0.52 -11.27
CA MET A 49 3.20 1.07 -10.67
C MET A 49 2.84 1.74 -9.35
N ALA A 50 3.72 1.62 -8.36
CA ALA A 50 3.58 2.31 -7.09
C ALA A 50 4.64 3.41 -6.97
N VAL A 51 4.23 4.60 -6.52
CA VAL A 51 5.12 5.74 -6.32
C VAL A 51 5.03 6.20 -4.88
N PHE A 52 6.15 6.21 -4.18
CA PHE A 52 6.24 6.74 -2.83
C PHE A 52 6.64 8.21 -2.89
N VAL A 53 5.95 9.03 -2.10
CA VAL A 53 6.17 10.48 -2.04
C VAL A 53 6.50 10.85 -0.60
N ASN A 54 7.68 11.42 -0.39
CA ASN A 54 8.14 11.91 0.89
C ASN A 54 8.38 13.43 0.81
N GLU A 55 7.83 14.20 1.75
CA GLU A 55 7.98 15.67 1.82
C GLU A 55 7.71 16.41 0.49
N GLY A 56 6.77 15.89 -0.32
CA GLY A 56 6.42 16.50 -1.62
C GLY A 56 7.35 16.14 -2.77
N LYS A 57 8.29 15.22 -2.57
CA LYS A 57 9.18 14.69 -3.61
C LYS A 57 8.92 13.20 -3.83
N VAL A 58 9.11 12.73 -5.07
CA VAL A 58 9.14 11.30 -5.35
C VAL A 58 10.35 10.71 -4.66
N ALA A 59 10.11 9.76 -3.76
CA ALA A 59 11.14 9.02 -3.06
C ALA A 59 11.56 7.82 -3.91
N ASP A 60 10.60 6.93 -4.19
CA ASP A 60 10.83 5.67 -4.90
C ASP A 60 9.69 5.34 -5.86
N VAL A 61 10.02 4.61 -6.92
CA VAL A 61 9.08 4.08 -7.90
C VAL A 61 9.27 2.57 -8.01
N PHE A 62 8.20 1.83 -7.76
CA PHE A 62 8.18 0.37 -7.77
C PHE A 62 7.38 -0.13 -8.97
N GLY A 63 8.02 -0.99 -9.77
CA GLY A 63 7.36 -1.76 -10.82
C GLY A 63 6.73 -3.04 -10.27
N PRO A 64 6.26 -3.94 -11.14
CA PRO A 64 5.65 -5.21 -10.74
C PRO A 64 6.58 -6.06 -9.87
N GLY A 65 6.08 -6.57 -8.75
CA GLY A 65 6.89 -7.37 -7.82
C GLY A 65 6.43 -7.26 -6.36
N MET A 66 7.16 -7.96 -5.49
CA MET A 66 6.99 -7.90 -4.03
C MET A 66 8.22 -7.23 -3.40
N TYR A 67 7.97 -6.24 -2.56
CA TYR A 67 8.95 -5.41 -1.86
C TYR A 67 8.66 -5.33 -0.35
#